data_AF-M2P5K7-F1
#
_entry.id   AF-M2P5K7-F1
#
_cell.length_a   1.000
_cell.length_b   1.000
_cell.length_c   1.000
_cell.angle_alpha   90.00
_cell.angle_beta   90.00
_cell.angle_gamma   90.00
#
_symmetry.space_group_name_H-M   'P 1'
#
loop_
_entity.id
_entity.type
_entity.pdbx_description
1 polymer ?
#
loop_
_entity_poly.entity_id
_entity_poly.type
_entity_poly.pdbx_seq_one_letter_code
_entity_poly.pdbx_strand_id
1 'polypeptide(L)'
;MKRPTITRIIAAPKDIEDVQESFEKLAAWVERFQLECSLNVEHKVEDLTTESTHCQLTTRRLTGDMPGLLAKLRHIPDAGIDGQSGHACMENTRVELLNDIDIWNGDADVARIFWLGGMAGTGKSAIARSVCYRLRQNKSLGASFFCSRGTRDDVKRIIPTLAESLARQNVAYRLALLDILRDEPDIGHYTVQLQVEQLLEKPLRDAFVEGQPMLTLVVDALDECLDTKAVKSLLSALVPRSRGIPIKFFLTSRPEPHIQSHFKSTQRDLHNTLRLHDIEQNIVEADIRFYCTRRLEEIRASYEDREPPYEFPPEWPSREDIKMVTKRAGKLFIYAFTALNYIEEKRPVERLLGMMELDFAPGQPLTEPLDEMYSLVLT
;
A
#
# COMPACT_ATOMS: atom_id res chain seq x y z
N MET A 1 22.47 -34.89 87.46
CA MET A 1 23.00 -35.68 86.32
C MET A 1 23.79 -34.76 85.39
N LYS A 2 25.12 -34.87 85.38
CA LYS A 2 26.00 -34.17 84.43
C LYS A 2 25.87 -34.86 83.06
N ARG A 3 25.49 -34.13 82.01
CA ARG A 3 25.77 -34.48 80.60
C ARG A 3 26.93 -33.61 80.11
N PRO A 4 27.84 -34.13 79.26
CA PRO A 4 29.24 -33.75 79.29
C PRO A 4 29.59 -32.56 78.39
N THR A 5 30.45 -31.68 78.92
CA THR A 5 31.15 -30.59 78.22
C THR A 5 32.05 -31.06 77.07
N ILE A 6 32.27 -32.38 76.95
CA ILE A 6 33.16 -33.01 75.95
C ILE A 6 32.60 -32.89 74.52
N THR A 7 31.28 -32.76 74.34
CA THR A 7 30.69 -32.64 72.99
C THR A 7 30.96 -31.27 72.34
N ARG A 8 31.21 -30.21 73.12
CA ARG A 8 31.49 -28.85 72.59
C ARG A 8 32.94 -28.67 72.14
N ILE A 9 33.90 -29.39 72.74
CA ILE A 9 35.33 -29.29 72.37
C ILE A 9 35.63 -30.09 71.08
N ILE A 10 34.90 -31.19 70.84
CA ILE A 10 35.00 -31.99 69.62
C ILE A 10 34.30 -31.30 68.43
N ALA A 11 33.27 -30.47 68.68
CA ALA A 11 32.61 -29.65 67.67
C ALA A 11 33.40 -28.39 67.30
N ALA A 12 34.17 -27.80 68.22
CA ALA A 12 34.91 -26.55 67.99
C ALA A 12 35.86 -26.53 66.76
N PRO A 13 36.68 -27.56 66.48
CA PRO A 13 37.50 -27.57 65.26
C PRO A 13 36.66 -27.76 63.99
N LYS A 14 35.56 -28.51 64.08
CA LYS A 14 34.62 -28.70 62.97
C LYS A 14 33.83 -27.43 62.67
N ASP A 15 33.43 -26.69 63.71
CA ASP A 15 32.79 -25.39 63.60
C ASP A 15 33.73 -24.35 62.97
N ILE A 16 35.05 -24.44 63.23
CA ILE A 16 36.07 -23.59 62.59
C ILE A 16 36.22 -23.94 61.10
N GLU A 17 36.28 -25.23 60.76
CA GLU A 17 36.32 -25.70 59.37
C GLU A 17 35.04 -25.29 58.61
N ASP A 18 33.86 -25.46 59.21
CA ASP A 18 32.57 -25.09 58.61
C ASP A 18 32.47 -23.55 58.40
N VAL A 19 33.03 -22.75 59.32
CA VAL A 19 33.12 -21.29 59.17
C VAL A 19 34.11 -20.90 58.08
N GLN A 20 35.28 -21.55 58.00
CA GLN A 20 36.27 -21.32 56.94
C GLN A 20 35.69 -21.67 55.57
N GLU A 21 35.03 -22.83 55.43
CA GLU A 21 34.37 -23.25 54.20
C GLU A 21 33.26 -22.27 53.80
N SER A 22 32.53 -21.73 54.78
CA SER A 22 31.51 -20.70 54.54
C SER A 22 32.12 -19.38 54.06
N PHE A 23 33.27 -18.98 54.60
CA PHE A 23 34.00 -17.79 54.15
C PHE A 23 34.62 -17.97 52.75
N GLU A 24 35.14 -19.16 52.42
CA GLU A 24 35.62 -19.48 51.07
C GLU A 24 34.49 -19.47 50.05
N LYS A 25 33.33 -20.03 50.40
CA LYS A 25 32.12 -19.94 49.56
C LYS A 25 31.69 -18.49 49.38
N LEU A 26 31.65 -17.69 50.45
CA LEU A 26 31.32 -16.27 50.37
C LEU A 26 32.29 -15.51 49.45
N ALA A 27 33.59 -15.78 49.54
CA ALA A 27 34.59 -15.18 48.66
C ALA A 27 34.34 -15.54 47.19
N ALA A 28 34.09 -16.81 46.89
CA ALA A 28 33.78 -17.27 45.53
C ALA A 28 32.47 -16.66 44.99
N TRP A 29 31.45 -16.49 45.84
CA TRP A 29 30.20 -15.81 45.47
C TRP A 29 30.42 -14.32 45.19
N VAL A 30 31.26 -13.65 45.96
CA VAL A 30 31.60 -12.24 45.75
C VAL A 30 32.38 -12.05 44.44
N GLU A 31 33.36 -12.91 44.16
CA GLU A 31 34.09 -12.87 42.88
C GLU A 31 33.16 -13.11 41.68
N ARG A 32 32.25 -14.08 41.79
CA ARG A 32 31.27 -14.36 40.74
C ARG A 32 30.32 -13.18 40.51
N PHE A 33 29.83 -12.57 41.58
CA PHE A 33 28.96 -11.40 41.50
C PHE A 33 29.70 -10.20 40.90
N GLN A 34 30.96 -9.97 41.28
CA GLN A 34 31.80 -8.92 40.69
C GLN A 34 32.00 -9.13 39.19
N LEU A 35 32.27 -10.35 38.75
CA LEU A 35 32.41 -10.69 37.33
C LEU A 35 31.11 -10.42 36.55
N GLU A 36 29.97 -10.80 37.11
CA GLU A 36 28.65 -10.60 36.51
C GLU A 36 28.29 -9.11 36.41
N CYS A 37 28.61 -8.32 37.45
CA CYS A 37 28.49 -6.86 37.39
C CYS A 37 29.40 -6.25 36.31
N SER A 38 30.66 -6.68 36.22
CA SER A 38 31.60 -6.18 35.21
C SER A 38 31.13 -6.46 33.79
N LEU A 39 30.70 -7.69 33.50
CA LEU A 39 30.16 -8.06 32.19
C LEU A 39 28.90 -7.28 31.83
N ASN A 40 28.00 -7.09 32.79
CA ASN A 40 26.79 -6.31 32.58
C ASN A 40 27.08 -4.83 32.31
N VAL A 41 28.10 -4.26 32.98
CA VAL A 41 28.57 -2.90 32.71
C VAL A 41 29.19 -2.79 31.32
N GLU A 42 30.05 -3.73 30.92
CA GLU A 42 30.66 -3.75 29.59
C GLU A 42 29.59 -3.79 28.48
N HIS A 43 28.60 -4.68 28.60
CA HIS A 43 27.51 -4.78 27.62
C HIS A 43 26.72 -3.48 27.51
N LYS A 44 26.41 -2.85 28.66
CA LYS A 44 25.65 -1.59 28.69
C LYS A 44 26.44 -0.41 28.12
N VAL A 45 27.77 -0.40 28.29
CA VAL A 45 28.66 0.60 27.69
C VAL A 45 28.76 0.38 26.17
N GLU A 46 28.81 -0.86 25.71
CA GLU A 46 28.78 -1.20 24.28
C GLU A 46 27.45 -0.79 23.61
N ASP A 47 26.31 -1.02 24.29
CA ASP A 47 24.99 -0.56 23.83
C ASP A 47 24.91 0.98 23.76
N LEU A 48 25.38 1.69 24.80
CA LEU A 48 25.37 3.16 24.81
C LEU A 48 26.34 3.77 23.78
N THR A 49 27.49 3.12 23.53
CA THR A 49 28.45 3.59 22.53
C THR A 49 27.92 3.36 21.12
N THR A 50 27.28 2.22 20.84
CA THR A 50 26.62 1.99 19.55
C THR A 50 25.48 2.97 19.31
N GLU A 51 24.64 3.25 20.30
CA GLU A 51 23.60 4.30 20.23
C GLU A 51 24.18 5.70 20.01
N SER A 52 25.25 6.07 20.73
CA SER A 52 25.91 7.38 20.57
C SER A 52 26.56 7.53 19.20
N THR A 53 27.21 6.48 18.69
CA THR A 53 27.84 6.50 17.36
C THR A 53 26.77 6.58 16.28
N HIS A 54 25.67 5.84 16.44
CA HIS A 54 24.48 5.94 15.58
C HIS A 54 23.94 7.38 15.58
N CYS A 55 23.76 7.98 16.77
CA CYS A 55 23.28 9.34 16.95
C CYS A 55 24.18 10.40 16.29
N GLN A 56 25.51 10.26 16.41
CA GLN A 56 26.48 11.14 15.77
C GLN A 56 26.49 11.00 14.24
N LEU A 57 26.42 9.77 13.72
CA LEU A 57 26.33 9.50 12.28
C LEU A 57 25.01 10.02 11.70
N THR A 58 23.88 9.81 12.37
CA THR A 58 22.59 10.41 12.00
C THR A 58 22.66 11.93 11.98
N THR A 59 23.28 12.55 13.00
CA THR A 59 23.43 14.00 13.07
C THR A 59 24.25 14.53 11.88
N ARG A 60 25.39 13.90 11.58
CA ARG A 60 26.23 14.27 10.44
C ARG A 60 25.53 14.07 9.09
N ARG A 61 24.75 13.00 8.94
CA ARG A 61 23.93 12.73 7.73
C ARG A 61 22.82 13.75 7.55
N LEU A 62 22.21 14.23 8.64
CA LEU A 62 21.14 15.23 8.65
C LEU A 62 21.66 16.66 8.44
N THR A 63 22.94 16.94 8.73
CA THR A 63 23.56 18.27 8.51
C THR A 63 23.94 18.59 7.06
N GLY A 64 23.80 17.66 6.12
CA GLY A 64 24.01 17.91 4.69
C GLY A 64 22.83 18.62 4.00
N ASP A 65 22.98 19.03 2.74
CA ASP A 65 21.90 19.60 1.91
C ASP A 65 20.86 18.52 1.53
N MET A 66 20.06 18.18 2.53
CA MET A 66 19.01 17.17 2.51
C MET A 66 17.96 17.43 1.42
N PRO A 67 17.33 18.62 1.35
CA PRO A 67 16.36 18.91 0.30
C PRO A 67 16.99 18.93 -1.09
N GLY A 68 18.23 19.45 -1.22
CA GLY A 68 18.92 19.52 -2.50
C GLY A 68 19.24 18.14 -3.08
N LEU A 69 19.65 17.17 -2.25
CA LEU A 69 19.91 15.80 -2.71
C LEU A 69 18.62 15.09 -3.16
N LEU A 70 17.55 15.15 -2.37
CA LEU A 70 16.27 14.55 -2.75
C LEU A 70 15.66 15.21 -4.00
N ALA A 71 15.88 16.51 -4.19
CA ALA A 71 15.44 17.22 -5.39
C ALA A 71 16.07 16.67 -6.68
N LYS A 72 17.28 16.08 -6.61
CA LYS A 72 17.95 15.49 -7.78
C LYS A 72 17.27 14.24 -8.33
N LEU A 73 16.46 13.55 -7.51
CA LEU A 73 15.61 12.44 -7.98
C LEU A 73 14.60 12.90 -9.03
N ARG A 74 14.29 14.21 -9.08
CA ARG A 74 13.27 14.81 -9.97
C ARG A 74 11.97 14.01 -9.90
N HIS A 75 11.50 13.81 -8.67
CA HIS A 75 10.19 13.23 -8.41
C HIS A 75 9.10 14.08 -9.07
N ILE A 76 7.98 13.45 -9.41
CA ILE A 76 6.82 14.17 -9.91
C ILE A 76 5.99 14.62 -8.69
N PRO A 77 5.85 15.94 -8.43
CA PRO A 77 4.91 16.42 -7.43
C PRO A 77 3.50 15.98 -7.84
N ASP A 78 2.64 15.72 -6.86
CA ASP A 78 1.23 15.34 -7.11
C ASP A 78 1.05 14.00 -7.85
N ALA A 79 2.05 13.11 -7.87
CA ALA A 79 1.87 11.75 -8.36
C ALA A 79 1.31 10.78 -7.31
N GLY A 80 1.47 11.09 -6.03
CA GLY A 80 0.88 10.32 -4.93
C GLY A 80 -0.62 10.55 -4.78
N ILE A 81 -1.27 9.74 -3.95
CA ILE A 81 -2.70 9.78 -3.67
C ILE A 81 -3.24 11.17 -3.32
N ASP A 82 -2.48 11.98 -2.57
CA ASP A 82 -2.92 13.31 -2.11
C ASP A 82 -2.97 14.35 -3.24
N GLY A 83 -2.26 14.11 -4.35
CA GLY A 83 -2.31 14.94 -5.56
C GLY A 83 -3.32 14.46 -6.59
N GLN A 84 -4.14 13.45 -6.27
CA GLN A 84 -5.13 12.90 -7.19
C GLN A 84 -6.52 13.45 -6.93
N SER A 85 -7.22 13.81 -8.00
CA SER A 85 -8.66 13.96 -7.99
C SER A 85 -9.35 12.60 -8.14
N GLY A 86 -10.57 12.48 -7.64
CA GLY A 86 -11.39 11.25 -7.71
C GLY A 86 -11.57 10.54 -6.37
N HIS A 87 -12.51 9.61 -6.35
CA HIS A 87 -12.99 8.98 -5.12
C HIS A 87 -12.50 7.54 -4.96
N ALA A 88 -12.36 7.13 -3.70
CA ALA A 88 -12.26 5.72 -3.35
C ALA A 88 -13.56 4.97 -3.71
N CYS A 89 -13.55 3.65 -3.53
CA CYS A 89 -14.76 2.86 -3.62
C CYS A 89 -15.81 3.42 -2.65
N MET A 90 -17.07 3.42 -3.09
CA MET A 90 -18.19 3.72 -2.21
C MET A 90 -18.19 2.73 -1.04
N GLU A 91 -18.47 3.23 0.16
CA GLU A 91 -18.59 2.36 1.34
C GLU A 91 -19.57 1.21 1.07
N ASN A 92 -19.24 0.01 1.56
CA ASN A 92 -20.00 -1.23 1.31
C ASN A 92 -19.97 -1.76 -0.13
N THR A 93 -19.15 -1.22 -1.02
CA THR A 93 -18.85 -1.85 -2.33
C THR A 93 -17.47 -2.50 -2.32
N ARG A 94 -17.27 -3.55 -3.13
CA ARG A 94 -15.96 -4.25 -3.26
C ARG A 94 -15.39 -4.76 -1.93
N VAL A 95 -16.25 -5.02 -0.95
CA VAL A 95 -15.86 -5.31 0.44
C VAL A 95 -14.96 -6.54 0.52
N GLU A 96 -15.39 -7.65 -0.07
CA GLU A 96 -14.63 -8.91 -0.07
C GLU A 96 -13.24 -8.74 -0.70
N LEU A 97 -13.19 -8.11 -1.88
CA LEU A 97 -11.93 -7.83 -2.57
C LEU A 97 -10.98 -6.97 -1.74
N LEU A 98 -11.48 -5.92 -1.07
CA LEU A 98 -10.64 -5.06 -0.25
C LEU A 98 -10.16 -5.80 1.01
N ASN A 99 -10.97 -6.69 1.57
CA ASN A 99 -10.58 -7.52 2.69
C ASN A 99 -9.50 -8.55 2.29
N ASP A 100 -9.60 -9.14 1.10
CA ASP A 100 -8.56 -10.03 0.56
C ASP A 100 -7.21 -9.31 0.40
N ILE A 101 -7.25 -8.03 -0.01
CA ILE A 101 -6.05 -7.19 -0.09
C ILE A 101 -5.50 -6.89 1.30
N ASP A 102 -6.35 -6.63 2.29
CA ASP A 102 -5.91 -6.39 3.68
C ASP A 102 -5.27 -7.65 4.29
N ILE A 103 -5.84 -8.84 4.03
CA ILE A 103 -5.27 -10.13 4.42
C ILE A 103 -3.90 -10.32 3.76
N TRP A 104 -3.82 -10.12 2.44
CA TRP A 104 -2.56 -10.18 1.71
C TRP A 104 -1.53 -9.20 2.28
N ASN A 105 -1.94 -7.98 2.67
CA ASN A 105 -1.05 -6.96 3.22
C ASN A 105 -0.54 -7.34 4.61
N GLY A 106 -1.35 -7.99 5.44
CA GLY A 106 -0.99 -8.43 6.80
C GLY A 106 -0.10 -9.66 6.87
N ASP A 107 -0.09 -10.51 5.84
CA ASP A 107 0.64 -11.77 5.84
C ASP A 107 2.09 -11.61 5.32
N ALA A 108 3.10 -11.88 6.16
CA ALA A 108 4.50 -11.71 5.77
C ALA A 108 5.04 -12.83 4.87
N ASP A 109 4.35 -13.98 4.81
CA ASP A 109 4.78 -15.20 4.14
C ASP A 109 4.21 -15.34 2.71
N VAL A 110 3.22 -14.50 2.36
CA VAL A 110 2.67 -14.44 1.00
C VAL A 110 3.54 -13.61 0.04
N ALA A 111 3.20 -13.74 -1.24
CA ALA A 111 3.77 -12.96 -2.33
C ALA A 111 3.89 -11.46 -2.01
N ARG A 112 5.00 -10.84 -2.42
CA ARG A 112 5.29 -9.42 -2.16
C ARG A 112 4.60 -8.48 -3.14
N ILE A 113 4.04 -9.00 -4.22
CA ILE A 113 3.33 -8.20 -5.23
C ILE A 113 1.88 -8.66 -5.31
N PHE A 114 0.94 -7.72 -5.26
CA PHE A 114 -0.45 -7.92 -5.64
C PHE A 114 -0.72 -7.15 -6.92
N TRP A 115 -1.05 -7.86 -8.00
CA TRP A 115 -1.43 -7.25 -9.26
C TRP A 115 -2.95 -7.35 -9.47
N LEU A 116 -3.59 -6.19 -9.55
CA LEU A 116 -5.00 -6.02 -9.87
C LEU A 116 -5.16 -5.69 -11.36
N GLY A 117 -5.46 -6.72 -12.15
CA GLY A 117 -5.75 -6.61 -13.57
C GLY A 117 -7.23 -6.29 -13.82
N GLY A 118 -7.55 -5.49 -14.82
CA GLY A 118 -8.96 -5.18 -15.14
C GLY A 118 -9.14 -4.36 -16.40
N MET A 119 -10.25 -4.55 -17.11
CA MET A 119 -10.58 -3.72 -18.28
C MET A 119 -10.80 -2.25 -17.88
N ALA A 120 -10.79 -1.36 -18.85
CA ALA A 120 -11.13 0.05 -18.62
C ALA A 120 -12.49 0.15 -17.91
N GLY A 121 -12.60 1.08 -16.96
CA GLY A 121 -13.88 1.35 -16.30
C GLY A 121 -14.40 0.31 -15.29
N THR A 122 -13.60 -0.70 -14.95
CA THR A 122 -13.95 -1.70 -13.91
C THR A 122 -13.73 -1.24 -12.47
N GLY A 123 -13.17 -0.04 -12.26
CA GLY A 123 -12.98 0.56 -10.93
C GLY A 123 -11.59 0.36 -10.30
N LYS A 124 -10.58 -0.11 -11.03
CA LYS A 124 -9.20 -0.32 -10.54
C LYS A 124 -8.65 0.85 -9.73
N SER A 125 -8.75 2.07 -10.28
CA SER A 125 -8.22 3.27 -9.63
C SER A 125 -9.00 3.68 -8.38
N ALA A 126 -10.29 3.37 -8.28
CA ALA A 126 -11.07 3.57 -7.05
C ALA A 126 -10.64 2.57 -5.97
N ILE A 127 -10.35 1.32 -6.36
CA ILE A 127 -9.80 0.29 -5.48
C ILE A 127 -8.40 0.70 -5.00
N ALA A 128 -7.50 1.14 -5.88
CA ALA A 128 -6.17 1.62 -5.51
C ALA A 128 -6.21 2.78 -4.50
N ARG A 129 -7.15 3.72 -4.66
CA ARG A 129 -7.38 4.79 -3.67
C ARG A 129 -7.86 4.24 -2.32
N SER A 130 -8.82 3.31 -2.33
CA SER A 130 -9.31 2.65 -1.11
C SER A 130 -8.19 1.93 -0.37
N VAL A 131 -7.34 1.20 -1.11
CA VAL A 131 -6.15 0.53 -0.58
C VAL A 131 -5.19 1.55 0.03
N CYS A 132 -4.90 2.67 -0.65
CA CYS A 132 -4.06 3.73 -0.08
C CYS A 132 -4.61 4.25 1.26
N TYR A 133 -5.92 4.50 1.34
CA TYR A 133 -6.54 4.99 2.57
C TYR A 133 -6.51 3.97 3.72
N ARG A 134 -6.80 2.69 3.45
CA ARG A 134 -6.69 1.62 4.45
C ARG A 134 -5.26 1.43 4.92
N LEU A 135 -4.29 1.40 4.01
CA LEU A 135 -2.87 1.32 4.34
C LEU A 135 -2.39 2.51 5.19
N ARG A 136 -2.87 3.72 4.88
CA ARG A 136 -2.55 4.94 5.65
C ARG A 136 -3.10 4.86 7.06
N GLN A 137 -4.35 4.42 7.23
CA GLN A 137 -4.97 4.19 8.54
C GLN A 137 -4.16 3.18 9.36
N ASN A 138 -3.66 2.13 8.71
CA ASN A 138 -2.83 1.08 9.33
C ASN A 138 -1.34 1.43 9.41
N LYS A 139 -0.93 2.66 9.05
CA LYS A 139 0.48 3.12 9.03
C LYS A 139 1.42 2.20 8.22
N SER A 140 0.90 1.53 7.20
CA SER A 140 1.64 0.62 6.31
C SER A 140 1.77 1.17 4.88
N LEU A 141 1.19 2.33 4.57
CA LEU A 141 1.44 2.99 3.29
C LEU A 141 2.86 3.56 3.25
N GLY A 142 3.71 3.05 2.35
CA GLY A 142 5.05 3.60 2.15
C GLY A 142 5.05 4.79 1.21
N ALA A 143 4.53 4.60 -0.01
CA ALA A 143 4.34 5.65 -1.00
C ALA A 143 3.31 5.21 -2.04
N SER A 144 2.87 6.16 -2.88
CA SER A 144 1.97 5.87 -3.99
C SER A 144 2.35 6.65 -5.25
N PHE A 145 2.01 6.10 -6.41
CA PHE A 145 2.15 6.74 -7.72
C PHE A 145 0.93 6.41 -8.60
N PHE A 146 0.26 7.42 -9.12
CA PHE A 146 -0.91 7.26 -9.99
C PHE A 146 -0.56 7.69 -11.41
N CYS A 147 -0.37 6.71 -12.29
CA CYS A 147 -0.06 6.95 -13.69
C CYS A 147 -1.23 7.63 -14.40
N SER A 148 -0.91 8.51 -15.34
CA SER A 148 -1.90 9.22 -16.16
C SER A 148 -1.26 9.66 -17.47
N ARG A 149 -1.91 9.36 -18.60
CA ARG A 149 -1.43 9.75 -19.93
C ARG A 149 -1.20 11.26 -20.01
N GLY A 150 -0.07 11.65 -20.63
CA GLY A 150 0.31 13.03 -20.90
C GLY A 150 0.85 13.83 -19.71
N THR A 151 0.72 13.31 -18.48
CA THR A 151 1.19 14.03 -17.27
C THR A 151 2.10 13.18 -16.39
N ARG A 152 1.78 11.90 -16.21
CA ARG A 152 2.48 10.95 -15.33
C ARG A 152 2.64 9.60 -16.02
N ASP A 153 3.14 9.63 -17.25
CA ASP A 153 3.26 8.47 -18.14
C ASP A 153 4.72 8.02 -18.37
N ASP A 154 5.71 8.73 -17.82
CA ASP A 154 7.13 8.32 -17.83
C ASP A 154 7.42 7.33 -16.70
N VAL A 155 7.60 6.06 -17.07
CA VAL A 155 7.96 4.95 -16.15
C VAL A 155 9.22 5.25 -15.33
N LYS A 156 10.20 5.96 -15.92
CA LYS A 156 11.47 6.29 -15.24
C LYS A 156 11.28 7.24 -14.06
N ARG A 157 10.10 7.83 -13.91
CA ARG A 157 9.74 8.70 -12.78
C ARG A 157 9.03 7.98 -11.65
N ILE A 158 8.58 6.74 -11.85
CA ILE A 158 7.87 5.98 -10.82
C ILE A 158 8.78 5.71 -9.62
N ILE A 159 9.91 5.01 -9.84
CA ILE A 159 10.81 4.63 -8.74
C ILE A 159 11.40 5.83 -8.01
N PRO A 160 11.94 6.87 -8.69
CA PRO A 160 12.43 8.06 -8.00
C PRO A 160 11.37 8.77 -7.16
N THR A 161 10.11 8.79 -7.63
CA THR A 161 9.01 9.42 -6.88
C THR A 161 8.59 8.61 -5.67
N LEU A 162 8.51 7.28 -5.80
CA LEU A 162 8.24 6.39 -4.67
C LEU A 162 9.35 6.48 -3.62
N ALA A 163 10.62 6.48 -4.05
CA ALA A 163 11.78 6.62 -3.17
C ALA A 163 11.76 7.94 -2.40
N GLU A 164 11.53 9.06 -3.09
CA GLU A 164 11.44 10.37 -2.46
C GLU A 164 10.30 10.43 -1.42
N SER A 165 9.11 9.95 -1.79
CA SER A 165 7.94 9.93 -0.91
C SER A 165 8.14 9.02 0.31
N LEU A 166 8.80 7.87 0.14
CA LEU A 166 9.16 6.98 1.23
C LEU A 166 10.20 7.60 2.15
N ALA A 167 11.20 8.31 1.60
CA ALA A 167 12.21 9.01 2.39
C ALA A 167 11.61 10.14 3.24
N ARG A 168 10.54 10.80 2.79
CA ARG A 168 9.83 11.79 3.62
C ARG A 168 9.23 11.15 4.88
N GLN A 169 8.75 9.92 4.78
CA GLN A 169 7.98 9.25 5.84
C GLN A 169 8.83 8.33 6.74
N ASN A 170 9.88 7.71 6.18
CA ASN A 170 10.73 6.77 6.91
C ASN A 170 12.16 7.30 7.06
N VAL A 171 12.57 7.54 8.31
CA VAL A 171 13.87 8.14 8.64
C VAL A 171 15.03 7.20 8.30
N ALA A 172 14.92 5.91 8.62
CA ALA A 172 15.97 4.93 8.37
C ALA A 172 16.26 4.80 6.88
N TYR A 173 15.20 4.63 6.08
CA TYR A 173 15.30 4.57 4.62
C TYR A 173 15.82 5.87 4.03
N ARG A 174 15.38 7.04 4.55
CA ARG A 174 15.92 8.33 4.13
C ARG A 174 17.42 8.39 4.32
N LEU A 175 17.92 7.95 5.47
CA LEU A 175 19.36 7.99 5.76
C LEU A 175 20.16 7.10 4.82
N ALA A 176 19.68 5.88 4.56
CA ALA A 176 20.31 4.97 3.60
C ALA A 176 20.28 5.54 2.17
N LEU A 177 19.15 6.11 1.74
CA LEU A 177 19.00 6.71 0.42
C LEU A 177 19.95 7.89 0.20
N LEU A 178 20.16 8.73 1.22
CA LEU A 178 21.06 9.88 1.08
C LEU A 178 22.51 9.50 0.89
N ASP A 179 22.96 8.42 1.53
CA ASP A 179 24.33 7.94 1.35
C ASP A 179 24.54 7.58 -0.12
N ILE A 180 23.56 6.90 -0.74
CA ILE A 180 23.56 6.58 -2.17
C ILE A 180 23.53 7.87 -3.02
N LEU A 181 22.70 8.86 -2.68
CA LEU A 181 22.60 10.11 -3.44
C LEU A 181 23.83 11.01 -3.33
N ARG A 182 24.68 10.84 -2.31
CA ARG A 182 25.95 11.56 -2.21
C ARG A 182 26.97 11.02 -3.21
N ASP A 183 26.98 9.70 -3.42
CA ASP A 183 27.90 9.03 -4.32
C ASP A 183 27.39 9.03 -5.77
N GLU A 184 26.09 8.83 -5.96
CA GLU A 184 25.41 8.79 -7.27
C GLU A 184 24.25 9.80 -7.33
N PRO A 185 24.51 11.12 -7.44
CA PRO A 185 23.46 12.14 -7.37
C PRO A 185 22.43 12.08 -8.51
N ASP A 186 22.81 11.48 -9.65
CA ASP A 186 21.98 11.41 -10.85
C ASP A 186 21.23 10.09 -11.01
N ILE A 187 21.25 9.20 -10.01
CA ILE A 187 20.62 7.86 -10.05
C ILE A 187 19.13 7.91 -10.44
N GLY A 188 18.42 9.02 -10.15
CA GLY A 188 17.05 9.26 -10.59
C GLY A 188 16.86 9.31 -12.11
N HIS A 189 17.94 9.42 -12.89
CA HIS A 189 17.94 9.47 -14.35
C HIS A 189 18.44 8.18 -15.01
N TYR A 190 18.84 7.19 -14.21
CA TYR A 190 19.44 5.96 -14.72
C TYR A 190 18.37 5.03 -15.33
N THR A 191 18.80 3.86 -15.78
CA THR A 191 17.88 2.82 -16.24
C THR A 191 16.97 2.38 -15.08
N VAL A 192 15.76 1.94 -15.41
CA VAL A 192 14.78 1.50 -14.39
C VAL A 192 15.34 0.36 -13.55
N GLN A 193 16.15 -0.52 -14.14
CA GLN A 193 16.85 -1.58 -13.43
C GLN A 193 17.76 -1.04 -12.32
N LEU A 194 18.60 -0.06 -12.64
CA LEU A 194 19.49 0.57 -11.68
C LEU A 194 18.72 1.38 -10.63
N GLN A 195 17.63 2.04 -11.02
CA GLN A 195 16.75 2.71 -10.07
C GLN A 195 16.15 1.71 -9.07
N VAL A 196 15.64 0.55 -9.50
CA VAL A 196 15.10 -0.46 -8.57
C VAL A 196 16.18 -0.96 -7.62
N GLU A 197 17.40 -1.22 -8.11
CA GLU A 197 18.50 -1.71 -7.28
C GLU A 197 18.95 -0.66 -6.25
N GLN A 198 19.23 0.56 -6.71
CA GLN A 198 19.88 1.60 -5.91
C GLN A 198 18.89 2.44 -5.10
N LEU A 199 17.66 2.61 -5.57
CA LEU A 199 16.66 3.42 -4.88
C LEU A 199 15.68 2.59 -4.05
N LEU A 200 15.49 1.30 -4.34
CA LEU A 200 14.63 0.46 -3.51
C LEU A 200 15.46 -0.60 -2.79
N GLU A 201 16.04 -1.52 -3.54
CA GLU A 201 16.58 -2.76 -3.00
C GLU A 201 17.69 -2.55 -1.96
N LYS A 202 18.75 -1.82 -2.28
CA LYS A 202 19.85 -1.52 -1.35
C LYS A 202 19.40 -0.71 -0.12
N PRO A 203 18.80 0.49 -0.27
CA PRO A 203 18.46 1.31 0.89
C PRO A 203 17.36 0.68 1.76
N LEU A 204 16.46 -0.14 1.20
CA LEU A 204 15.47 -0.87 1.99
C LEU A 204 16.11 -1.98 2.83
N ARG A 205 17.11 -2.70 2.28
CA ARG A 205 17.82 -3.73 3.07
C ARG A 205 18.66 -3.14 4.19
N ASP A 206 19.23 -1.96 3.98
CA ASP A 206 20.00 -1.29 5.03
C ASP A 206 19.10 -0.67 6.11
N ALA A 207 17.89 -0.26 5.75
CA ALA A 207 16.98 0.46 6.64
C ALA A 207 16.03 -0.44 7.45
N PHE A 208 15.61 -1.58 6.90
CA PHE A 208 14.61 -2.45 7.52
C PHE A 208 15.25 -3.75 8.00
N VAL A 209 15.21 -3.95 9.32
CA VAL A 209 15.64 -5.18 9.99
C VAL A 209 14.47 -6.15 10.09
N GLU A 210 14.75 -7.45 10.21
CA GLU A 210 13.74 -8.48 10.46
C GLU A 210 12.81 -8.11 11.63
N GLY A 211 11.49 -8.26 11.42
CA GLY A 211 10.46 -7.98 12.44
C GLY A 211 9.76 -6.62 12.33
N GLN A 212 10.20 -5.71 11.45
CA GLN A 212 9.46 -4.46 11.22
C GLN A 212 8.18 -4.68 10.37
N PRO A 213 7.10 -3.89 10.60
CA PRO A 213 5.91 -3.92 9.76
C PRO A 213 6.25 -3.61 8.31
N MET A 214 5.77 -4.44 7.39
CA MET A 214 6.03 -4.25 5.97
C MET A 214 5.26 -3.05 5.44
N LEU A 215 5.97 -2.13 4.78
CA LEU A 215 5.33 -1.06 4.05
C LEU A 215 4.85 -1.57 2.69
N THR A 216 3.86 -0.88 2.12
CA THR A 216 3.30 -1.18 0.81
C THR A 216 3.42 0.06 -0.08
N LEU A 217 4.00 -0.15 -1.27
CA LEU A 217 4.06 0.84 -2.34
C LEU A 217 2.91 0.59 -3.32
N VAL A 218 2.15 1.62 -3.64
CA VAL A 218 1.00 1.53 -4.54
C VAL A 218 1.33 2.17 -5.89
N VAL A 219 1.14 1.45 -6.99
CA VAL A 219 1.23 2.03 -8.34
C VAL A 219 -0.05 1.75 -9.11
N ASP A 220 -0.80 2.82 -9.38
CA ASP A 220 -2.06 2.74 -10.12
C ASP A 220 -1.84 2.98 -11.62
N ALA A 221 -2.53 2.19 -12.43
CA ALA A 221 -2.69 2.34 -13.87
C ALA A 221 -1.37 2.29 -14.67
N LEU A 222 -0.53 1.28 -14.43
CA LEU A 222 0.75 1.09 -15.14
C LEU A 222 0.60 1.05 -16.68
N ASP A 223 -0.56 0.65 -17.20
CA ASP A 223 -0.86 0.66 -18.64
C ASP A 223 -1.04 2.07 -19.24
N GLU A 224 -1.13 3.10 -18.41
CA GLU A 224 -1.22 4.50 -18.84
C GLU A 224 0.16 5.11 -19.13
N CYS A 225 1.25 4.36 -18.89
CA CYS A 225 2.61 4.75 -19.24
C CYS A 225 2.88 4.60 -20.75
N LEU A 226 3.60 5.56 -21.33
CA LEU A 226 3.81 5.65 -22.78
C LEU A 226 4.77 4.57 -23.30
N ASP A 227 5.88 4.33 -22.60
CA ASP A 227 6.91 3.38 -23.01
C ASP A 227 6.65 1.98 -22.44
N THR A 228 5.98 1.14 -23.21
CA THR A 228 5.70 -0.26 -22.87
C THR A 228 6.97 -1.10 -22.64
N LYS A 229 8.11 -0.76 -23.28
CA LYS A 229 9.39 -1.46 -23.03
C LYS A 229 9.98 -1.06 -21.69
N ALA A 230 9.83 0.21 -21.29
CA ALA A 230 10.20 0.66 -19.96
C ALA A 230 9.31 0.03 -18.87
N VAL A 231 7.99 -0.09 -19.09
CA VAL A 231 7.09 -0.83 -18.19
C VAL A 231 7.56 -2.29 -18.04
N LYS A 232 7.86 -2.96 -19.16
CA LYS A 232 8.40 -4.33 -19.13
C LYS A 232 9.71 -4.41 -18.35
N SER A 233 10.59 -3.42 -18.53
CA SER A 233 11.86 -3.31 -17.82
C SER A 233 11.67 -3.14 -16.31
N LEU A 234 10.70 -2.31 -15.90
CA LEU A 234 10.32 -2.13 -14.50
C LEU A 234 9.90 -3.46 -13.87
N LEU A 235 8.95 -4.17 -14.49
CA LEU A 235 8.44 -5.44 -13.97
C LEU A 235 9.53 -6.52 -13.95
N SER A 236 10.38 -6.56 -14.97
CA SER A 236 11.54 -7.49 -15.03
C SER A 236 12.57 -7.22 -13.94
N ALA A 237 12.70 -5.96 -13.51
CA ALA A 237 13.58 -5.60 -12.40
C ALA A 237 12.93 -5.93 -11.05
N LEU A 238 11.63 -5.62 -10.90
CA LEU A 238 10.89 -5.67 -9.65
C LEU A 238 10.49 -7.09 -9.22
N VAL A 239 9.82 -7.84 -10.10
CA VAL A 239 9.17 -9.12 -9.75
C VAL A 239 10.18 -10.14 -9.17
N PRO A 240 11.34 -10.40 -9.82
CA PRO A 240 12.30 -11.38 -9.31
C PRO A 240 12.94 -10.99 -7.97
N ARG A 241 13.04 -9.69 -7.68
CA ARG A 241 13.68 -9.16 -6.47
C ARG A 241 12.71 -9.03 -5.29
N SER A 242 11.42 -9.01 -5.56
CA SER A 242 10.37 -8.66 -4.60
C SER A 242 10.47 -9.40 -3.26
N ARG A 243 10.81 -10.70 -3.26
CA ARG A 243 11.01 -11.49 -2.02
C ARG A 243 12.16 -11.00 -1.14
N GLY A 244 13.24 -10.52 -1.75
CA GLY A 244 14.44 -10.05 -1.06
C GLY A 244 14.39 -8.57 -0.66
N ILE A 245 13.24 -7.92 -0.85
CA ILE A 245 13.01 -6.52 -0.48
C ILE A 245 11.95 -6.50 0.64
N PRO A 246 12.19 -5.82 1.76
CA PRO A 246 11.27 -5.75 2.90
C PRO A 246 10.09 -4.79 2.65
N ILE A 247 9.46 -4.88 1.48
CA ILE A 247 8.33 -4.04 1.07
C ILE A 247 7.38 -4.81 0.14
N LYS A 248 6.10 -4.43 0.16
CA LYS A 248 5.09 -4.95 -0.76
C LYS A 248 4.76 -3.96 -1.87
N PHE A 249 4.22 -4.47 -2.97
CA PHE A 249 3.74 -3.68 -4.09
C PHE A 249 2.29 -4.02 -4.41
N PHE A 250 1.42 -3.02 -4.43
CA PHE A 250 0.09 -3.12 -5.01
C PHE A 250 0.09 -2.42 -6.36
N LEU A 251 -0.10 -3.17 -7.43
CA LEU A 251 -0.02 -2.69 -8.80
C LEU A 251 -1.38 -2.84 -9.47
N THR A 252 -1.85 -1.81 -10.18
CA THR A 252 -3.02 -1.95 -11.05
C THR A 252 -2.66 -1.72 -12.50
N SER A 253 -3.31 -2.47 -13.40
CA SER A 253 -3.23 -2.17 -14.83
C SER A 253 -4.35 -2.84 -15.63
N ARG A 254 -4.47 -2.48 -16.91
CA ARG A 254 -5.09 -3.36 -17.91
C ARG A 254 -4.24 -4.63 -18.11
N PRO A 255 -4.85 -5.77 -18.44
CA PRO A 255 -4.16 -7.04 -18.66
C PRO A 255 -3.47 -7.08 -20.04
N GLU A 256 -2.76 -6.02 -20.42
CA GLU A 256 -2.05 -5.96 -21.70
C GLU A 256 -0.94 -7.02 -21.75
N PRO A 257 -0.65 -7.63 -22.92
CA PRO A 257 0.26 -8.78 -23.01
C PRO A 257 1.66 -8.53 -22.40
N HIS A 258 2.17 -7.31 -22.56
CA HIS A 258 3.49 -6.91 -22.08
C HIS A 258 3.57 -6.79 -20.54
N ILE A 259 2.43 -6.60 -19.86
CA ILE A 259 2.32 -6.59 -18.39
C ILE A 259 1.93 -7.99 -17.89
N GLN A 260 0.86 -8.54 -18.47
CA GLN A 260 0.27 -9.81 -18.02
C GLN A 260 1.26 -10.97 -18.07
N SER A 261 2.18 -10.98 -19.04
CA SER A 261 3.21 -12.04 -19.16
C SER A 261 4.11 -12.19 -17.94
N HIS A 262 4.32 -11.12 -17.16
CA HIS A 262 5.09 -11.15 -15.91
C HIS A 262 4.33 -11.78 -14.74
N PHE A 263 3.00 -11.88 -14.85
CA PHE A 263 2.14 -12.38 -13.79
C PHE A 263 1.49 -13.73 -14.11
N LYS A 264 2.00 -14.45 -15.14
CA LYS A 264 1.56 -15.81 -15.48
C LYS A 264 2.17 -16.87 -14.54
N SER A 265 1.48 -18.00 -14.42
CA SER A 265 1.42 -18.89 -13.24
C SER A 265 2.69 -19.66 -12.84
N THR A 266 3.85 -19.43 -13.44
CA THR A 266 5.08 -20.18 -13.15
C THR A 266 5.80 -19.72 -11.87
N GLN A 267 5.39 -18.59 -11.27
CA GLN A 267 5.98 -18.03 -10.05
C GLN A 267 4.89 -17.54 -9.08
N ARG A 268 3.88 -18.37 -8.75
CA ARG A 268 2.77 -18.00 -7.82
C ARG A 268 3.27 -17.47 -6.47
N ASP A 269 4.42 -17.96 -6.10
CA ASP A 269 5.30 -17.58 -5.01
C ASP A 269 5.71 -16.10 -4.93
N LEU A 270 5.72 -15.38 -6.06
CA LEU A 270 6.21 -13.99 -6.14
C LEU A 270 5.08 -12.97 -6.22
N HIS A 271 3.91 -13.37 -6.73
CA HIS A 271 2.80 -12.45 -6.96
C HIS A 271 1.43 -13.10 -6.75
N ASN A 272 0.52 -12.33 -6.15
CA ASN A 272 -0.91 -12.57 -6.17
C ASN A 272 -1.51 -11.83 -7.37
N THR A 273 -2.36 -12.50 -8.13
CA THR A 273 -3.03 -11.92 -9.30
C THR A 273 -4.53 -12.00 -9.10
N LEU A 274 -5.21 -10.86 -9.18
CA LEU A 274 -6.66 -10.79 -9.26
C LEU A 274 -7.06 -10.04 -10.53
N ARG A 275 -8.04 -10.59 -11.25
CA ARG A 275 -8.58 -9.97 -12.48
C ARG A 275 -10.03 -9.57 -12.25
N LEU A 276 -10.32 -8.27 -12.26
CA LEU A 276 -11.65 -7.72 -12.00
C LEU A 276 -12.72 -8.20 -12.98
N HIS A 277 -12.34 -8.50 -14.22
CA HIS A 277 -13.26 -8.99 -15.25
C HIS A 277 -13.62 -10.48 -15.07
N ASP A 278 -12.80 -11.21 -14.31
CA ASP A 278 -13.02 -12.63 -14.00
C ASP A 278 -13.93 -12.81 -12.77
N ILE A 279 -14.19 -11.74 -12.00
CA ILE A 279 -15.17 -11.76 -10.90
C ILE A 279 -16.55 -12.07 -11.47
N GLU A 280 -17.32 -12.90 -10.76
CA GLU A 280 -18.67 -13.27 -11.15
C GLU A 280 -19.57 -12.05 -11.34
N GLN A 281 -20.42 -12.09 -12.37
CA GLN A 281 -21.22 -10.95 -12.79
C GLN A 281 -22.22 -10.50 -11.72
N ASN A 282 -22.89 -11.44 -11.06
CA ASN A 282 -23.80 -11.21 -9.94
C ASN A 282 -23.15 -10.39 -8.81
N ILE A 283 -21.88 -10.64 -8.47
CA ILE A 283 -21.15 -9.91 -7.42
C ILE A 283 -20.93 -8.46 -7.85
N VAL A 284 -20.43 -8.26 -9.08
CA VAL A 284 -20.17 -6.92 -9.62
C VAL A 284 -21.47 -6.12 -9.80
N GLU A 285 -22.53 -6.76 -10.29
CA GLU A 285 -23.84 -6.14 -10.44
C GLU A 285 -24.48 -5.77 -9.10
N ALA A 286 -24.25 -6.55 -8.04
CA ALA A 286 -24.74 -6.20 -6.70
C ALA A 286 -24.08 -4.91 -6.19
N ASP A 287 -22.76 -4.77 -6.35
CA ASP A 287 -22.04 -3.54 -5.99
C ASP A 287 -22.50 -2.35 -6.84
N ILE A 288 -22.66 -2.53 -8.16
CA ILE A 288 -23.15 -1.48 -9.07
C ILE A 288 -24.58 -1.08 -8.70
N ARG A 289 -25.45 -2.03 -8.38
CA ARG A 289 -26.82 -1.74 -7.95
C ARG A 289 -26.83 -0.90 -6.69
N PHE A 290 -26.01 -1.27 -5.71
CA PHE A 290 -25.87 -0.51 -4.48
C PHE A 290 -25.39 0.92 -4.76
N TYR A 291 -24.35 1.05 -5.59
CA TYR A 291 -23.82 2.34 -6.04
C TYR A 291 -24.88 3.21 -6.73
N CYS A 292 -25.61 2.67 -7.71
CA CYS A 292 -26.68 3.37 -8.41
C CYS A 292 -27.81 3.82 -7.46
N THR A 293 -28.20 2.95 -6.52
CA THR A 293 -29.24 3.25 -5.52
C THR A 293 -28.85 4.47 -4.69
N ARG A 294 -27.67 4.43 -4.06
CA ARG A 294 -27.18 5.52 -3.21
C ARG A 294 -27.01 6.83 -3.98
N ARG A 295 -26.41 6.79 -5.17
CA ARG A 295 -26.21 7.99 -5.99
C ARG A 295 -27.52 8.62 -6.45
N LEU A 296 -28.53 7.83 -6.85
CA LEU A 296 -29.82 8.39 -7.25
C LEU A 296 -30.57 9.01 -6.06
N GLU A 297 -30.46 8.41 -4.87
CA GLU A 297 -30.99 8.99 -3.62
C GLU A 297 -30.27 10.31 -3.27
N GLU A 298 -28.95 10.38 -3.42
CA GLU A 298 -28.17 11.62 -3.25
C GLU A 298 -28.59 12.71 -4.24
N ILE A 299 -28.78 12.35 -5.51
CA ILE A 299 -29.28 13.27 -6.54
C ILE A 299 -30.65 13.81 -6.12
N ARG A 300 -31.58 12.94 -5.71
CA ARG A 300 -32.90 13.35 -5.21
C ARG A 300 -32.78 14.40 -4.10
N ALA A 301 -32.04 14.07 -3.03
CA ALA A 301 -31.86 14.94 -1.88
C ALA A 301 -31.28 16.31 -2.29
N SER A 302 -30.22 16.31 -3.13
CA SER A 302 -29.57 17.54 -3.59
C SER A 302 -30.47 18.48 -4.41
N TYR A 303 -31.52 17.94 -5.03
CA TYR A 303 -32.46 18.68 -5.88
C TYR A 303 -33.70 19.13 -5.10
N GLU A 304 -34.13 18.33 -4.11
CA GLU A 304 -35.17 18.69 -3.15
C GLU A 304 -34.72 19.86 -2.26
N ASP A 305 -33.42 19.96 -1.96
CA ASP A 305 -32.82 21.05 -1.17
C ASP A 305 -32.59 22.37 -1.95
N ARG A 306 -32.95 22.45 -3.25
CA ARG A 306 -32.75 23.66 -4.08
C ARG A 306 -33.84 24.71 -3.86
N GLU A 307 -33.57 25.94 -4.33
CA GLU A 307 -34.56 27.02 -4.37
C GLU A 307 -34.79 27.52 -5.81
N PRO A 308 -36.00 27.33 -6.39
CA PRO A 308 -37.10 26.53 -5.86
C PRO A 308 -36.78 25.02 -5.85
N PRO A 309 -37.40 24.23 -4.95
CA PRO A 309 -37.17 22.80 -4.87
C PRO A 309 -37.68 22.11 -6.14
N TYR A 310 -36.96 21.11 -6.62
CA TYR A 310 -37.42 20.28 -7.74
C TYR A 310 -38.37 19.20 -7.20
N GLU A 311 -39.58 19.15 -7.74
CA GLU A 311 -40.57 18.14 -7.36
C GLU A 311 -40.36 16.85 -8.14
N PHE A 312 -39.86 15.82 -7.45
CA PHE A 312 -39.74 14.48 -8.02
C PHE A 312 -41.07 13.72 -7.98
N PRO A 313 -41.30 12.78 -8.92
CA PRO A 313 -42.31 11.75 -8.74
C PRO A 313 -42.09 11.03 -7.39
N PRO A 314 -43.13 10.74 -6.60
CA PRO A 314 -42.98 10.17 -5.26
C PRO A 314 -42.12 8.90 -5.21
N GLU A 315 -42.23 8.07 -6.24
CA GLU A 315 -41.52 6.80 -6.37
C GLU A 315 -40.11 6.93 -6.96
N TRP A 316 -39.65 8.12 -7.36
CA TRP A 316 -38.33 8.30 -7.96
C TRP A 316 -37.21 8.35 -6.90
N PRO A 317 -36.07 7.68 -7.10
CA PRO A 317 -35.83 6.66 -8.13
C PRO A 317 -36.61 5.37 -7.83
N SER A 318 -37.30 4.85 -8.84
CA SER A 318 -38.06 3.62 -8.70
C SER A 318 -37.13 2.40 -8.66
N ARG A 319 -37.64 1.26 -8.17
CA ARG A 319 -36.88 0.00 -8.23
C ARG A 319 -36.54 -0.40 -9.66
N GLU A 320 -37.38 -0.07 -10.63
CA GLU A 320 -37.14 -0.38 -12.04
C GLU A 320 -36.08 0.56 -12.64
N ASP A 321 -36.07 1.84 -12.25
CA ASP A 321 -35.05 2.82 -12.65
C ASP A 321 -33.65 2.32 -12.27
N ILE A 322 -33.49 1.92 -11.00
CA ILE A 322 -32.22 1.39 -10.46
C ILE A 322 -31.81 0.13 -11.21
N LYS A 323 -32.74 -0.82 -11.38
CA LYS A 323 -32.48 -2.10 -12.04
C LYS A 323 -32.07 -1.91 -13.49
N MET A 324 -32.69 -0.97 -14.21
CA MET A 324 -32.36 -0.67 -15.59
C MET A 324 -30.93 -0.12 -15.73
N VAL A 325 -30.59 0.93 -14.96
CA VAL A 325 -29.24 1.52 -14.98
C VAL A 325 -28.19 0.46 -14.61
N THR A 326 -28.47 -0.36 -13.61
CA THR A 326 -27.58 -1.47 -13.18
C THR A 326 -27.38 -2.47 -14.32
N LYS A 327 -28.47 -2.93 -14.95
CA LYS A 327 -28.40 -3.93 -16.01
C LYS A 327 -27.62 -3.43 -17.22
N ARG A 328 -27.77 -2.15 -17.56
CA ARG A 328 -27.02 -1.51 -18.66
C ARG A 328 -25.55 -1.32 -18.35
N ALA A 329 -25.22 -1.02 -17.09
CA ALA A 329 -23.83 -0.95 -16.66
C ALA A 329 -23.12 -2.31 -16.74
N GLY A 330 -23.85 -3.42 -16.55
CA GLY A 330 -23.28 -4.77 -16.57
C GLY A 330 -22.13 -4.91 -15.56
N LYS A 331 -20.89 -5.05 -16.03
CA LYS A 331 -19.68 -5.08 -15.18
C LYS A 331 -18.88 -3.75 -15.14
N LEU A 332 -19.38 -2.69 -15.77
CA LEU A 332 -18.65 -1.44 -16.00
C LEU A 332 -19.12 -0.34 -15.04
N PHE A 333 -18.35 -0.11 -13.97
CA PHE A 333 -18.57 1.02 -13.06
C PHE A 333 -18.52 2.37 -13.77
N ILE A 334 -17.69 2.51 -14.81
CA ILE A 334 -17.61 3.76 -15.58
C ILE A 334 -18.93 4.11 -16.28
N TYR A 335 -19.71 3.11 -16.69
CA TYR A 335 -21.02 3.35 -17.28
C TYR A 335 -21.94 3.94 -16.23
N ALA A 336 -22.07 3.26 -15.07
CA ALA A 336 -22.90 3.74 -13.96
C ALA A 336 -22.49 5.14 -13.50
N PHE A 337 -21.19 5.38 -13.32
CA PHE A 337 -20.65 6.69 -12.93
C PHE A 337 -21.02 7.79 -13.94
N THR A 338 -20.77 7.56 -15.22
CA THR A 338 -21.02 8.55 -16.27
C THR A 338 -22.52 8.79 -16.47
N ALA A 339 -23.33 7.72 -16.46
CA ALA A 339 -24.80 7.83 -16.55
C ALA A 339 -25.39 8.65 -15.40
N LEU A 340 -24.92 8.41 -14.17
CA LEU A 340 -25.44 9.11 -13.00
C LEU A 340 -24.98 10.57 -12.94
N ASN A 341 -23.74 10.86 -13.36
CA ASN A 341 -23.30 12.25 -13.52
C ASN A 341 -24.12 12.97 -14.59
N TYR A 342 -24.40 12.31 -15.72
CA TYR A 342 -25.30 12.85 -16.74
C TYR A 342 -26.69 13.11 -16.16
N ILE A 343 -27.28 12.19 -15.39
CA ILE A 343 -28.59 12.40 -14.75
C ILE A 343 -28.54 13.60 -13.77
N GLU A 344 -27.45 13.74 -13.01
CA GLU A 344 -27.27 14.77 -11.98
C GLU A 344 -27.18 16.21 -12.51
N GLU A 345 -26.72 16.47 -13.74
CA GLU A 345 -26.45 17.88 -14.13
C GLU A 345 -27.72 18.71 -14.35
N LYS A 346 -28.79 18.13 -14.89
CA LYS A 346 -30.08 18.81 -15.13
C LYS A 346 -31.20 17.81 -15.43
N ARG A 347 -32.42 18.11 -14.98
CA ARG A 347 -33.64 17.34 -15.32
C ARG A 347 -33.47 15.83 -15.11
N PRO A 348 -33.19 15.39 -13.87
CA PRO A 348 -32.80 14.02 -13.57
C PRO A 348 -33.85 12.98 -13.99
N VAL A 349 -35.14 13.29 -13.84
CA VAL A 349 -36.22 12.39 -14.22
C VAL A 349 -36.26 12.21 -15.74
N GLU A 350 -36.24 13.31 -16.48
CA GLU A 350 -36.32 13.28 -17.95
C GLU A 350 -35.06 12.68 -18.57
N ARG A 351 -33.88 12.95 -18.01
CA ARG A 351 -32.62 12.33 -18.48
C ARG A 351 -32.61 10.83 -18.23
N LEU A 352 -33.08 10.38 -17.06
CA LEU A 352 -33.18 8.95 -16.77
C LEU A 352 -34.18 8.27 -17.73
N LEU A 353 -35.36 8.87 -17.96
CA LEU A 353 -36.35 8.37 -18.93
C LEU A 353 -35.80 8.33 -20.37
N GLY A 354 -35.15 9.41 -20.82
CA GLY A 354 -34.55 9.47 -22.15
C GLY A 354 -33.45 8.44 -22.35
N MET A 355 -32.70 8.10 -21.29
CA MET A 355 -31.82 6.93 -21.33
C MET A 355 -32.64 5.65 -21.53
N MET A 356 -33.71 5.45 -20.76
CA MET A 356 -34.53 4.23 -20.81
C MET A 356 -35.16 3.94 -22.18
N GLU A 357 -35.54 4.97 -22.95
CA GLU A 357 -36.19 4.85 -24.26
C GLU A 357 -35.28 4.36 -25.39
N LEU A 358 -33.95 4.34 -25.19
CA LEU A 358 -33.01 3.72 -26.12
C LEU A 358 -33.04 2.19 -25.97
N ASP A 359 -33.61 1.49 -26.94
CA ASP A 359 -33.71 0.03 -26.97
C ASP A 359 -32.33 -0.63 -27.15
N PHE A 360 -32.00 -1.56 -26.24
CA PHE A 360 -30.83 -2.44 -26.34
C PHE A 360 -31.24 -3.84 -26.80
N ALA A 361 -30.57 -4.38 -27.82
CA ALA A 361 -30.73 -5.78 -28.19
C ALA A 361 -29.93 -6.67 -27.21
N PRO A 362 -30.54 -7.70 -26.59
CA PRO A 362 -29.81 -8.59 -25.70
C PRO A 362 -28.76 -9.40 -26.47
N GLY A 363 -27.48 -9.30 -26.06
CA GLY A 363 -26.35 -10.03 -26.65
C GLY A 363 -25.25 -9.18 -27.28
N GLN A 364 -25.32 -7.85 -27.17
CA GLN A 364 -24.36 -6.91 -27.77
C GLN A 364 -23.03 -6.82 -27.00
N PRO A 365 -21.93 -6.39 -27.65
CA PRO A 365 -20.62 -6.24 -27.03
C PRO A 365 -20.65 -5.33 -25.80
N LEU A 366 -19.80 -5.62 -24.80
CA LEU A 366 -19.67 -4.83 -23.56
C LEU A 366 -19.39 -3.32 -23.78
N THR A 367 -18.97 -2.91 -24.97
CA THR A 367 -18.59 -1.53 -25.30
C THR A 367 -19.71 -0.72 -25.96
N GLU A 368 -20.68 -1.33 -26.64
CA GLU A 368 -21.76 -0.58 -27.33
C GLU A 368 -22.60 0.28 -26.38
N PRO A 369 -23.03 -0.23 -25.20
CA PRO A 369 -23.70 0.61 -24.22
C PRO A 369 -22.86 1.82 -23.79
N LEU A 370 -21.53 1.65 -23.70
CA LEU A 370 -20.61 2.74 -23.36
C LEU A 370 -20.53 3.79 -24.48
N ASP A 371 -20.45 3.38 -25.74
CA ASP A 371 -20.35 4.27 -26.89
C ASP A 371 -21.62 5.12 -27.08
N GLU A 372 -22.79 4.52 -26.87
CA GLU A 372 -24.08 5.23 -26.89
C GLU A 372 -24.22 6.21 -25.73
N MET A 373 -23.79 5.80 -24.53
CA MET A 373 -23.75 6.69 -23.37
C MET A 373 -22.82 7.89 -23.62
N TYR A 374 -21.66 7.69 -24.26
CA TYR A 374 -20.82 8.83 -24.64
C TYR A 374 -21.50 9.74 -25.68
N SER A 375 -22.24 9.16 -26.61
CA SER A 375 -23.03 9.94 -27.58
C SER A 375 -24.10 10.80 -26.89
N LEU A 376 -24.75 10.26 -25.85
CA LEU A 376 -25.72 10.99 -25.02
C LEU A 376 -25.09 12.11 -24.17
N VAL A 377 -23.92 11.88 -23.60
CA VAL A 377 -23.24 12.86 -22.73
C VAL A 377 -22.64 14.01 -23.54
N LEU A 378 -22.23 13.76 -24.78
CA LEU A 378 -21.60 14.74 -25.67
C LEU A 378 -22.59 15.56 -26.51
N THR A 379 -23.90 15.32 -26.37
CA THR A 379 -24.98 16.08 -27.01
C THR A 379 -25.69 16.99 -26.00
#